data_AF-A0A922X6R4-F1
#
_entry.id   AF-A0A922X6R4-F1
#
_cell.length_a   1.000
_cell.length_b   1.000
_cell.length_c   1.000
_cell.angle_alpha   90.00
_cell.angle_beta   90.00
_cell.angle_gamma   90.00
#
_symmetry.space_group_name_H-M   'P 1'
#
loop_
_entity.id
_entity.type
_entity.pdbx_description
1 polymer ?
#
loop_
_entity_poly.entity_id
_entity_poly.type
_entity_poly.pdbx_seq_one_letter_code
_entity_poly.pdbx_strand_id
1 'polypeptide(L)'
;MQYKSQAVAKPYFIAAIGLFIGQILFGLVLGLQYVLGDFLFPAIPFNVARMVHTNLLIVWLLFGFMGAAYYLIPEEAETELFSPKLALALFWIFLVAGALTIVGYLTVPYATLAQLTGNDLLATMGREFLEQPLPTKLGIVVVALAFLFNITMTVLKGRKTSIALVLLLGLWGLAVFFLFSFYNPANIVVDKFFWWWVVHLWVEGVWELILGAMLAFVLIKVTGVDR
;
A
#
# COMPACT_ATOMS: atom_id res chain seq x y z
N MET A 1 23.59 3.49 8.54
CA MET A 1 23.09 4.40 7.50
C MET A 1 24.28 5.02 6.80
N GLN A 2 24.43 4.73 5.50
CA GLN A 2 25.50 5.26 4.66
C GLN A 2 25.16 6.68 4.16
N TYR A 3 23.87 6.95 3.91
CA TYR A 3 23.36 8.25 3.48
C TYR A 3 22.41 8.82 4.53
N LYS A 4 22.43 10.15 4.73
CA LYS A 4 21.61 10.79 5.80
C LYS A 4 20.12 10.69 5.49
N SER A 5 19.74 10.78 4.22
CA SER A 5 18.34 10.69 3.78
C SER A 5 17.69 9.33 4.00
N GLN A 6 18.45 8.25 4.23
CA GLN A 6 17.89 6.93 4.56
C GLN A 6 17.03 6.97 5.84
N ALA A 7 17.26 7.94 6.72
CA ALA A 7 16.49 8.11 7.95
C ALA A 7 14.98 8.30 7.72
N VAL A 8 14.56 8.76 6.53
CA VAL A 8 13.13 8.90 6.22
C VAL A 8 12.41 7.55 6.13
N ALA A 9 13.11 6.42 6.00
CA ALA A 9 12.51 5.09 6.03
C ALA A 9 11.96 4.72 7.43
N LYS A 10 12.55 5.25 8.50
CA LYS A 10 12.18 4.92 9.88
C LYS A 10 10.69 5.12 10.20
N PRO A 11 10.06 6.29 9.95
CA PRO A 11 8.64 6.48 10.23
C PRO A 11 7.75 5.51 9.46
N TYR A 12 8.10 5.18 8.20
CA TYR A 12 7.34 4.21 7.40
C TYR A 12 7.33 2.83 8.03
N PHE A 13 8.49 2.31 8.48
CA PHE A 13 8.55 1.03 9.16
C PHE A 13 7.81 1.02 10.50
N ILE A 14 7.91 2.10 11.28
CA ILE A 14 7.18 2.22 12.56
C ILE A 14 5.67 2.18 12.32
N ALA A 15 5.17 2.93 11.33
CA ALA A 15 3.76 2.91 10.97
C ALA A 15 3.32 1.53 10.46
N ALA A 16 4.11 0.88 9.60
CA ALA A 16 3.83 -0.47 9.13
C ALA A 16 3.63 -1.46 10.29
N ILE A 17 4.53 -1.45 11.28
CA ILE A 17 4.41 -2.31 12.47
C ILE A 17 3.14 -1.97 13.28
N GLY A 18 2.85 -0.69 13.49
CA GLY A 18 1.64 -0.26 14.21
C GLY A 18 0.35 -0.70 13.51
N LEU A 19 0.27 -0.53 12.19
CA LEU A 19 -0.87 -0.96 11.38
C LEU A 19 -1.00 -2.48 11.33
N PHE A 20 0.12 -3.21 11.31
CA PHE A 20 0.14 -4.67 11.38
C PHE A 20 -0.46 -5.19 12.70
N ILE A 21 -0.14 -4.56 13.84
CA ILE A 21 -0.79 -4.91 15.12
C ILE A 21 -2.30 -4.72 15.02
N GLY A 22 -2.76 -3.60 14.44
CA GLY A 22 -4.18 -3.36 14.18
C GLY A 22 -4.82 -4.46 13.33
N GLN A 23 -4.15 -4.87 12.25
CA GLN A 23 -4.60 -5.95 11.37
C GLN A 23 -4.83 -7.25 12.16
N ILE A 24 -3.88 -7.63 13.02
CA ILE A 24 -3.98 -8.85 13.84
C ILE A 24 -5.17 -8.78 14.82
N LEU A 25 -5.38 -7.63 15.48
CA LEU A 25 -6.53 -7.45 16.38
C LEU A 25 -7.87 -7.69 15.67
N PHE A 26 -8.05 -7.12 14.48
CA PHE A 26 -9.27 -7.36 13.68
C PHE A 26 -9.34 -8.80 13.15
N GLY A 27 -8.20 -9.45 12.91
CA GLY A 27 -8.16 -10.89 12.58
C GLY A 27 -8.67 -11.77 13.72
N LEU A 28 -8.29 -11.44 14.97
CA LEU A 28 -8.78 -12.15 16.16
C LEU A 28 -10.29 -11.92 16.37
N VAL A 29 -10.78 -10.69 16.13
CA VAL A 29 -12.21 -10.39 16.16
C VAL A 29 -12.98 -11.26 15.15
N LEU A 30 -12.51 -11.32 13.90
CA LEU A 30 -13.12 -12.15 12.86
C LEU A 30 -13.11 -13.64 13.26
N GLY A 31 -11.97 -14.14 13.75
CA GLY A 31 -11.86 -15.53 14.20
C GLY A 31 -12.86 -15.88 15.30
N LEU A 32 -13.14 -14.96 16.22
CA LEU A 32 -14.16 -15.17 17.25
C LEU A 32 -15.58 -15.10 16.67
N GLN A 33 -15.86 -14.19 15.73
CA GLN A 33 -17.15 -14.09 15.06
C GLN A 33 -17.52 -15.36 14.26
N TYR A 34 -16.55 -16.17 13.82
CA TYR A 34 -16.80 -17.46 13.19
C TYR A 34 -17.46 -18.48 14.12
N VAL A 35 -17.15 -18.44 15.41
CA VAL A 35 -17.66 -19.40 16.41
C VAL A 35 -18.72 -18.80 17.34
N LEU A 36 -18.75 -17.47 17.47
CA LEU A 36 -19.74 -16.68 18.20
C LEU A 36 -20.30 -15.58 17.26
N GLY A 37 -21.32 -15.92 16.48
CA GLY A 37 -21.79 -15.10 15.34
C GLY A 37 -22.39 -13.73 15.68
N ASP A 38 -22.77 -13.49 16.93
CA ASP A 38 -23.29 -12.21 17.44
C ASP A 38 -22.25 -11.37 18.18
N PHE A 39 -21.01 -11.84 18.30
CA PHE A 39 -19.92 -11.10 18.94
C PHE A 39 -19.67 -9.75 18.26
N LEU A 40 -19.79 -8.66 19.03
CA LEU A 40 -19.72 -7.24 18.60
C LEU A 40 -20.84 -6.77 17.66
N PHE A 41 -21.84 -7.59 17.36
CA PHE A 41 -23.01 -7.17 16.59
C PHE A 41 -23.98 -6.33 17.46
N PRO A 42 -24.60 -5.25 16.94
CA PRO A 42 -24.49 -4.69 15.59
C PRO A 42 -23.37 -3.64 15.42
N ALA A 43 -22.59 -3.38 16.46
CA ALA A 43 -21.61 -2.29 16.48
C ALA A 43 -20.47 -2.46 15.46
N ILE A 44 -19.89 -3.67 15.36
CA ILE A 44 -18.86 -4.02 14.36
C ILE A 44 -19.28 -5.31 13.66
N PRO A 45 -20.07 -5.22 12.58
CA PRO A 45 -20.44 -6.38 11.79
C PRO A 45 -19.21 -7.04 11.13
N PHE A 46 -19.32 -8.34 10.83
CA PHE A 46 -18.23 -9.13 10.27
C PHE A 46 -17.61 -8.52 9.00
N ASN A 47 -18.43 -8.00 8.08
CA ASN A 47 -17.93 -7.37 6.85
C ASN A 47 -17.12 -6.09 7.11
N VAL A 48 -17.47 -5.30 8.14
CA VAL A 48 -16.71 -4.12 8.57
C VAL A 48 -15.37 -4.55 9.17
N ALA A 49 -15.38 -5.53 10.08
CA ALA A 49 -14.13 -6.08 10.63
C ALA A 49 -13.23 -6.65 9.52
N ARG A 50 -13.82 -7.30 8.50
CA ARG A 50 -13.11 -7.87 7.36
C ARG A 50 -12.41 -6.81 6.53
N MET A 51 -13.12 -5.77 6.09
CA MET A 51 -12.50 -4.71 5.29
C MET A 51 -11.42 -3.94 6.06
N VAL A 52 -11.58 -3.76 7.38
CA VAL A 52 -10.51 -3.19 8.22
C VAL A 52 -9.30 -4.12 8.24
N HIS A 53 -9.49 -5.42 8.47
CA HIS A 53 -8.41 -6.40 8.48
C HIS A 53 -7.64 -6.43 7.14
N THR A 54 -8.34 -6.57 6.02
CA THR A 54 -7.71 -6.71 4.70
C THR A 54 -7.08 -5.41 4.21
N ASN A 55 -7.66 -4.26 4.55
CA ASN A 55 -7.13 -2.99 4.05
C ASN A 55 -5.97 -2.50 4.91
N LEU A 56 -5.98 -2.81 6.22
CA LEU A 56 -4.78 -2.67 7.04
C LEU A 56 -3.63 -3.53 6.51
N LEU A 57 -3.90 -4.79 6.11
CA LEU A 57 -2.90 -5.68 5.52
C LEU A 57 -2.21 -5.04 4.31
N ILE A 58 -2.98 -4.56 3.34
CA ILE A 58 -2.45 -3.95 2.12
C ILE A 58 -1.68 -2.66 2.46
N VAL A 59 -2.27 -1.78 3.27
CA VAL A 59 -1.66 -0.48 3.58
C VAL A 59 -0.36 -0.65 4.36
N TRP A 60 -0.30 -1.53 5.37
CA TRP A 60 0.94 -1.70 6.14
C TRP A 60 2.07 -2.27 5.28
N LEU A 61 1.76 -3.18 4.34
CA LEU A 61 2.73 -3.68 3.36
C LEU A 61 3.23 -2.56 2.44
N LEU A 62 2.35 -1.68 1.94
CA LEU A 62 2.75 -0.52 1.15
C LEU A 62 3.66 0.43 1.93
N PHE A 63 3.39 0.66 3.22
CA PHE A 63 4.32 1.40 4.09
C PHE A 63 5.69 0.69 4.18
N GLY A 64 5.69 -0.64 4.31
CA GLY A 64 6.91 -1.46 4.28
C GLY A 64 7.70 -1.30 2.98
N PHE A 65 7.04 -1.40 1.83
CA PHE A 65 7.67 -1.25 0.51
C PHE A 65 8.26 0.16 0.31
N MET A 66 7.50 1.21 0.68
CA MET A 66 7.99 2.58 0.61
C MET A 66 9.18 2.80 1.55
N GLY A 67 9.13 2.30 2.79
CA GLY A 67 10.22 2.36 3.75
C GLY A 67 11.48 1.64 3.22
N ALA A 68 11.32 0.45 2.66
CA ALA A 68 12.41 -0.32 2.06
C ALA A 68 13.04 0.43 0.87
N ALA A 69 12.22 0.96 -0.04
CA ALA A 69 12.71 1.77 -1.16
C ALA A 69 13.45 3.02 -0.68
N TYR A 70 12.93 3.75 0.30
CA TYR A 70 13.60 4.93 0.86
C TYR A 70 14.91 4.61 1.57
N TYR A 71 15.07 3.39 2.08
CA TYR A 71 16.33 2.95 2.67
C TYR A 71 17.34 2.52 1.59
N LEU A 72 16.95 1.64 0.68
CA LEU A 72 17.90 0.99 -0.23
C LEU A 72 18.22 1.82 -1.47
N ILE A 73 17.29 2.65 -1.98
CA ILE A 73 17.51 3.42 -3.22
C ILE A 73 18.65 4.43 -3.09
N PRO A 74 18.78 5.24 -2.02
CA PRO A 74 19.94 6.12 -1.87
C PRO A 74 21.27 5.38 -1.90
N GLU A 75 21.29 4.17 -1.34
CA GLU A 75 22.49 3.33 -1.26
C GLU A 75 22.84 2.68 -2.60
N GLU A 76 21.85 2.16 -3.33
CA GLU A 76 22.04 1.59 -4.67
C GLU A 76 22.36 2.66 -5.72
N ALA A 77 21.76 3.84 -5.60
CA ALA A 77 22.03 4.98 -6.48
C ALA A 77 23.30 5.75 -6.10
N GLU A 78 23.94 5.40 -5.00
CA GLU A 78 25.14 6.05 -4.46
C GLU A 78 24.98 7.58 -4.29
N THR A 79 23.76 8.03 -3.97
CA THR A 79 23.43 9.46 -3.85
C THR A 79 22.33 9.70 -2.83
N GLU A 80 22.27 10.90 -2.27
CA GLU A 80 21.17 11.27 -1.36
C GLU A 80 19.82 11.24 -2.09
N LEU A 81 18.76 10.86 -1.38
CA LEU A 81 17.39 10.88 -1.87
C LEU A 81 17.03 12.27 -2.43
N PHE A 82 16.33 12.29 -3.56
CA PHE A 82 15.94 13.51 -4.26
C PHE A 82 15.24 14.53 -3.35
N SER A 83 14.30 14.09 -2.51
CA SER A 83 13.63 14.96 -1.54
C SER A 83 13.21 14.24 -0.25
N PRO A 84 13.98 14.39 0.85
CA PRO A 84 13.59 13.90 2.17
C PRO A 84 12.32 14.57 2.71
N LYS A 85 12.12 15.86 2.40
CA LYS A 85 10.91 16.60 2.81
C LYS A 85 9.66 16.05 2.16
N LEU A 86 9.74 15.69 0.87
CA LEU A 86 8.63 15.06 0.16
C LEU A 86 8.31 13.69 0.77
N ALA A 87 9.32 12.87 1.09
CA ALA A 87 9.09 11.59 1.76
C ALA A 87 8.32 11.75 3.08
N LEU A 88 8.72 12.69 3.93
CA LEU A 88 8.01 12.93 5.21
C LEU A 88 6.61 13.52 5.03
N ALA A 89 6.40 14.36 4.01
CA ALA A 89 5.06 14.86 3.70
C ALA A 89 4.13 13.72 3.23
N LEU A 90 4.61 12.88 2.30
CA LEU A 90 3.87 11.73 1.79
C LEU A 90 3.55 10.72 2.89
N PHE A 91 4.47 10.49 3.83
CA PHE A 91 4.24 9.67 5.01
C PHE A 91 2.97 10.11 5.77
N TRP A 92 2.90 11.40 6.14
CA TRP A 92 1.76 11.91 6.90
C TRP A 92 0.48 11.93 6.09
N ILE A 93 0.54 12.35 4.82
CA ILE A 93 -0.63 12.35 3.93
C ILE A 93 -1.20 10.94 3.82
N PHE A 94 -0.35 9.94 3.59
CA PHE A 94 -0.79 8.57 3.42
C PHE A 94 -1.32 7.96 4.73
N LEU A 95 -0.64 8.22 5.85
CA LEU A 95 -1.06 7.72 7.17
C LEU A 95 -2.41 8.30 7.58
N VAL A 96 -2.60 9.62 7.42
CA VAL A 96 -3.86 10.28 7.73
C VAL A 96 -4.98 9.80 6.80
N ALA A 97 -4.73 9.67 5.49
CA ALA A 97 -5.73 9.15 4.56
C ALA A 97 -6.16 7.71 4.90
N GLY A 98 -5.20 6.84 5.23
CA GLY A 98 -5.45 5.48 5.68
C GLY A 98 -6.27 5.46 6.98
N ALA A 99 -5.83 6.22 7.99
CA ALA A 99 -6.53 6.31 9.27
C ALA A 99 -7.97 6.83 9.12
N LEU A 100 -8.19 7.88 8.33
CA LEU A 100 -9.53 8.42 8.06
C LEU A 100 -10.43 7.40 7.37
N THR A 101 -9.88 6.58 6.48
CA THR A 101 -10.64 5.53 5.80
C THR A 101 -11.05 4.42 6.75
N ILE A 102 -10.14 3.96 7.63
CA ILE A 102 -10.45 2.97 8.67
C ILE A 102 -11.49 3.51 9.66
N VAL A 103 -11.35 4.77 10.09
CA VAL A 103 -12.37 5.44 10.93
C VAL A 103 -13.70 5.51 10.19
N GLY A 104 -13.71 5.84 8.91
CA GLY A 104 -14.92 5.85 8.08
C GLY A 104 -15.63 4.49 8.06
N TYR A 105 -14.89 3.40 7.89
CA TYR A 105 -15.46 2.04 7.95
C TYR A 105 -16.11 1.72 9.30
N LEU A 106 -15.48 2.15 10.40
CA LEU A 106 -15.92 1.80 11.76
C LEU A 106 -17.04 2.70 12.31
N THR A 107 -17.17 3.92 11.79
CA THR A 107 -18.06 4.95 12.37
C THR A 107 -19.26 5.29 11.52
N VAL A 108 -19.25 4.94 10.23
CA VAL A 108 -20.32 5.29 9.29
C VAL A 108 -20.83 4.02 8.60
N PRO A 109 -22.15 3.79 8.54
CA PRO A 109 -22.71 2.71 7.74
C PRO A 109 -22.20 2.77 6.30
N TYR A 110 -21.73 1.65 5.76
CA TYR A 110 -20.96 1.62 4.51
C TYR A 110 -21.67 2.25 3.31
N ALA A 111 -23.00 2.09 3.21
CA ALA A 111 -23.81 2.74 2.17
C ALA A 111 -23.85 4.27 2.32
N THR A 112 -23.94 4.77 3.55
CA THR A 112 -23.87 6.20 3.85
C THR A 112 -22.47 6.74 3.56
N LEU A 113 -21.41 5.98 3.91
CA LEU A 113 -20.04 6.34 3.57
C LEU A 113 -19.86 6.48 2.04
N ALA A 114 -20.45 5.57 1.26
CA ALA A 114 -20.41 5.63 -0.20
C ALA A 114 -21.08 6.90 -0.75
N GLN A 115 -22.26 7.27 -0.26
CA GLN A 115 -22.93 8.53 -0.64
C GLN A 115 -22.10 9.76 -0.25
N LEU A 116 -21.61 9.81 1.00
CA LEU A 116 -20.83 10.94 1.51
C LEU A 116 -19.52 11.18 0.76
N THR A 117 -18.97 10.14 0.14
CA THR A 117 -17.66 10.19 -0.53
C THR A 117 -17.74 10.17 -2.05
N GLY A 118 -18.94 10.42 -2.60
CA GLY A 118 -19.14 10.62 -4.03
C GLY A 118 -19.04 9.33 -4.86
N ASN A 119 -19.40 8.18 -4.28
CA ASN A 119 -19.43 6.92 -5.03
C ASN A 119 -20.48 6.93 -6.18
N ASP A 120 -21.44 7.86 -6.15
CA ASP A 120 -22.40 8.08 -7.24
C ASP A 120 -21.75 8.74 -8.47
N LEU A 121 -20.60 9.41 -8.33
CA LEU A 121 -19.86 10.02 -9.44
C LEU A 121 -19.05 8.97 -10.23
N LEU A 122 -18.36 8.11 -9.50
CA LEU A 122 -17.63 6.97 -10.04
C LEU A 122 -17.67 5.84 -9.01
N ALA A 123 -18.51 4.85 -9.29
CA ALA A 123 -18.73 3.73 -8.38
C ALA A 123 -17.49 2.83 -8.35
N THR A 124 -16.69 2.91 -7.29
CA THR A 124 -15.47 2.09 -7.13
C THR A 124 -15.42 1.31 -5.81
N MET A 125 -16.35 1.59 -4.89
CA MET A 125 -16.41 0.93 -3.58
C MET A 125 -17.13 -0.42 -3.63
N GLY A 126 -16.87 -1.27 -2.64
CA GLY A 126 -17.65 -2.49 -2.39
C GLY A 126 -17.18 -3.73 -3.14
N ARG A 127 -16.00 -3.64 -3.77
CA ARG A 127 -15.26 -4.77 -4.33
C ARG A 127 -14.20 -5.19 -3.32
N GLU A 128 -13.97 -6.49 -3.19
CA GLU A 128 -13.01 -7.06 -2.23
C GLU A 128 -11.62 -6.42 -2.39
N PHE A 129 -10.99 -6.03 -1.28
CA PHE A 129 -9.71 -5.28 -1.21
C PHE A 129 -9.74 -3.84 -1.76
N LEU A 130 -10.88 -3.42 -2.31
CA LEU A 130 -11.10 -2.13 -2.97
C LEU A 130 -12.27 -1.35 -2.34
N GLU A 131 -12.50 -1.56 -1.04
CA GLU A 131 -13.60 -0.97 -0.26
C GLU A 131 -13.42 0.53 0.01
N GLN A 132 -12.20 1.06 -0.13
CA GLN A 132 -11.89 2.45 0.19
C GLN A 132 -12.65 3.43 -0.70
N PRO A 133 -13.10 4.57 -0.15
CA PRO A 133 -13.75 5.63 -0.91
C PRO A 133 -12.99 6.10 -2.14
N LEU A 134 -13.71 6.62 -3.13
CA LEU A 134 -13.14 7.27 -4.32
C LEU A 134 -12.06 8.32 -3.97
N PRO A 135 -12.28 9.29 -3.06
CA PRO A 135 -11.25 10.26 -2.68
C PRO A 135 -10.01 9.59 -2.08
N THR A 136 -10.17 8.49 -1.34
CA THR A 136 -9.04 7.71 -0.81
C THR A 136 -8.25 7.06 -1.94
N LYS A 137 -8.91 6.41 -2.91
CA LYS A 137 -8.21 5.83 -4.07
C LYS A 137 -7.42 6.89 -4.85
N LEU A 138 -8.01 8.06 -5.10
CA LEU A 138 -7.32 9.18 -5.75
C LEU A 138 -6.13 9.66 -4.93
N GLY A 139 -6.29 9.79 -3.61
CA GLY A 139 -5.19 10.14 -2.70
C GLY A 139 -4.04 9.13 -2.74
N ILE A 140 -4.35 7.83 -2.79
CA ILE A 140 -3.37 6.75 -2.94
C ILE A 140 -2.59 6.92 -4.26
N VAL A 141 -3.27 7.20 -5.38
CA VAL A 141 -2.61 7.44 -6.67
C VAL A 141 -1.66 8.62 -6.58
N VAL A 142 -2.10 9.75 -6.01
CA VAL A 142 -1.25 10.94 -5.85
C VAL A 142 -0.03 10.64 -4.99
N VAL A 143 -0.20 9.96 -3.86
CA VAL A 143 0.91 9.54 -2.99
C VAL A 143 1.86 8.62 -3.74
N ALA A 144 1.35 7.62 -4.46
CA ALA A 144 2.16 6.68 -5.22
C ALA A 144 2.98 7.38 -6.30
N LEU A 145 2.37 8.28 -7.09
CA LEU A 145 3.07 9.02 -8.14
C LEU A 145 4.15 9.95 -7.57
N ALA A 146 3.86 10.65 -6.48
CA ALA A 146 4.85 11.52 -5.83
C ALA A 146 6.01 10.71 -5.19
N PHE A 147 5.69 9.55 -4.60
CA PHE A 147 6.68 8.59 -4.10
C PHE A 147 7.58 8.09 -5.23
N LEU A 148 6.97 7.60 -6.32
CA LEU A 148 7.66 7.09 -7.51
C LEU A 148 8.53 8.16 -8.15
N PHE A 149 8.05 9.39 -8.27
CA PHE A 149 8.84 10.53 -8.73
C PHE A 149 10.09 10.72 -7.85
N ASN A 150 9.92 10.74 -6.52
CA ASN A 150 11.03 10.94 -5.59
C ASN A 150 12.14 9.88 -5.76
N ILE A 151 11.78 8.59 -5.77
CA ILE A 151 12.75 7.51 -5.91
C ILE A 151 13.30 7.39 -7.34
N THR A 152 12.49 7.64 -8.36
CA THR A 152 12.93 7.61 -9.78
C THR A 152 13.97 8.70 -10.03
N MET A 153 13.72 9.94 -9.57
CA MET A 153 14.70 11.03 -9.71
C MET A 153 16.02 10.73 -8.99
N THR A 154 15.96 10.00 -7.87
CA THR A 154 17.15 9.56 -7.15
C THR A 154 17.99 8.58 -7.98
N VAL A 155 17.35 7.55 -8.57
CA VAL A 155 18.02 6.58 -9.44
C VAL A 155 18.51 7.20 -10.76
N LEU A 156 17.76 8.15 -11.34
CA LEU A 156 18.16 8.84 -12.56
C LEU A 156 19.45 9.65 -12.36
N LYS A 157 19.55 10.37 -11.23
CA LYS A 157 20.72 11.16 -10.85
C LYS A 157 21.94 10.29 -10.50
N GLY A 158 21.71 9.11 -9.94
CA GLY A 158 22.75 8.23 -9.40
C GLY A 158 23.10 7.03 -10.27
N ARG A 159 23.81 6.08 -9.65
CA ARG A 159 24.15 4.78 -10.20
C ARG A 159 22.88 3.95 -10.45
N LYS A 160 22.87 3.19 -11.54
CA LYS A 160 21.76 2.29 -11.90
C LYS A 160 22.23 0.87 -11.68
N THR A 161 21.58 0.15 -10.76
CA THR A 161 21.83 -1.26 -10.49
C THR A 161 20.62 -2.09 -10.91
N SER A 162 20.82 -3.38 -11.18
CA SER A 162 19.72 -4.29 -11.49
C SER A 162 18.67 -4.32 -10.37
N ILE A 163 19.12 -4.29 -9.11
CA ILE A 163 18.24 -4.23 -7.93
C ILE A 163 17.35 -2.98 -7.97
N ALA A 164 17.96 -1.79 -8.13
CA ALA A 164 17.19 -0.55 -8.15
C ALA A 164 16.21 -0.49 -9.33
N LEU A 165 16.62 -0.97 -10.51
CA LEU A 165 15.77 -0.98 -11.71
C LEU A 165 14.62 -1.97 -11.60
N VAL A 166 14.86 -3.18 -11.09
CA VAL A 166 13.81 -4.20 -10.85
C VAL A 166 12.83 -3.72 -9.79
N LEU A 167 13.32 -3.09 -8.71
CA LEU A 167 12.47 -2.49 -7.69
C LEU A 167 11.59 -1.38 -8.28
N LEU A 168 12.16 -0.47 -9.07
CA LEU A 168 11.40 0.60 -9.74
C LEU A 168 10.35 0.01 -10.68
N LEU A 169 10.68 -1.02 -11.46
CA LEU A 169 9.73 -1.68 -12.36
C LEU A 169 8.55 -2.28 -11.58
N GLY A 170 8.83 -2.99 -10.48
CA GLY A 170 7.79 -3.53 -9.61
C GLY A 170 6.91 -2.45 -8.99
N LEU A 171 7.50 -1.36 -8.49
CA LEU A 171 6.76 -0.25 -7.86
C LEU A 171 5.92 0.55 -8.87
N TRP A 172 6.44 0.82 -10.07
CA TRP A 172 5.67 1.43 -11.15
C TRP A 172 4.55 0.51 -11.63
N GLY A 173 4.83 -0.79 -11.80
CA GLY A 173 3.83 -1.79 -12.13
C GLY A 173 2.70 -1.85 -11.10
N LEU A 174 3.03 -1.81 -9.81
CA LEU A 174 2.05 -1.73 -8.72
C LEU A 174 1.12 -0.53 -8.91
N ALA A 175 1.67 0.67 -9.12
CA ALA A 175 0.87 1.87 -9.30
C ALA A 175 0.01 1.84 -10.58
N VAL A 176 0.53 1.28 -11.68
CA VAL A 176 -0.22 1.13 -12.94
C VAL A 176 -1.38 0.16 -12.78
N PHE A 177 -1.15 -1.02 -12.22
CA PHE A 177 -2.20 -2.00 -12.01
C PHE A 177 -3.25 -1.53 -11.00
N PHE A 178 -2.89 -0.64 -10.05
CA PHE A 178 -3.87 0.00 -9.18
C PHE A 178 -4.95 0.78 -9.95
N LEU A 179 -4.64 1.31 -11.13
CA LEU A 179 -5.58 2.12 -11.91
C LEU A 179 -6.81 1.31 -12.35
N PHE A 180 -6.71 -0.01 -12.45
CA PHE A 180 -7.85 -0.88 -12.72
C PHE A 180 -8.87 -0.91 -11.57
N SER A 181 -8.50 -0.43 -10.37
CA SER A 181 -9.48 -0.26 -9.28
C SER A 181 -10.53 0.82 -9.56
N PHE A 182 -10.27 1.74 -10.49
CA PHE A 182 -11.23 2.75 -10.96
C PHE A 182 -12.14 2.23 -12.07
N TYR A 183 -11.80 1.10 -12.69
CA TYR A 183 -12.63 0.47 -13.70
C TYR A 183 -13.60 -0.51 -13.02
N ASN A 184 -14.88 -0.15 -13.01
CA ASN A 184 -15.98 -0.94 -12.43
C ASN A 184 -17.07 -1.22 -13.49
N PRO A 185 -16.92 -2.29 -14.29
CA PRO A 185 -17.87 -2.68 -15.33
C PRO A 185 -19.22 -3.13 -14.76
N ALA A 186 -20.31 -2.83 -15.45
CA ALA A 186 -21.64 -3.31 -15.09
C ALA A 186 -21.79 -4.85 -15.24
N ASN A 187 -21.02 -5.46 -16.14
CA ASN A 187 -21.00 -6.91 -16.30
C ASN A 187 -20.09 -7.55 -15.25
N ILE A 188 -20.67 -8.36 -14.35
CA ILE A 188 -19.97 -8.98 -13.22
C ILE A 188 -18.78 -9.87 -13.63
N VAL A 189 -18.83 -10.51 -14.81
CA VAL A 189 -17.73 -11.34 -15.31
C VAL A 189 -16.55 -10.44 -15.71
N VAL A 190 -16.83 -9.33 -16.38
CA VAL A 190 -15.82 -8.35 -16.79
C VAL A 190 -15.25 -7.62 -15.58
N ASP A 191 -16.07 -7.29 -14.58
CA ASP A 191 -15.59 -6.76 -13.30
C ASP A 191 -14.59 -7.72 -12.65
N LYS A 192 -14.96 -8.99 -12.47
CA LYS A 192 -14.07 -10.00 -11.89
C LYS A 192 -12.78 -10.19 -12.71
N PHE A 193 -12.88 -10.15 -14.04
CA PHE A 193 -11.71 -10.26 -14.90
C PHE A 193 -10.68 -9.15 -14.63
N PHE A 194 -11.11 -7.88 -14.60
CA PHE A 194 -10.20 -6.76 -14.34
C PHE A 194 -9.88 -6.56 -12.86
N TRP A 195 -10.68 -7.08 -11.94
CA TRP A 195 -10.34 -7.14 -10.52
C TRP A 195 -9.07 -7.96 -10.29
N TRP A 196 -8.92 -9.09 -10.99
CA TRP A 196 -7.70 -9.92 -10.93
C TRP A 196 -6.46 -9.22 -11.48
N TRP A 197 -6.62 -8.22 -12.36
CA TRP A 197 -5.48 -7.42 -12.82
C TRP A 197 -4.91 -6.54 -11.71
N VAL A 198 -5.72 -6.19 -10.70
CA VAL A 198 -5.20 -5.58 -9.49
C VAL A 198 -4.60 -6.66 -8.61
N VAL A 199 -5.40 -7.65 -8.21
CA VAL A 199 -5.02 -8.56 -7.11
C VAL A 199 -3.91 -9.54 -7.51
N HIS A 200 -4.11 -10.34 -8.56
CA HIS A 200 -3.17 -11.39 -8.94
C HIS A 200 -1.92 -10.84 -9.60
N LEU A 201 -2.07 -9.90 -10.56
CA LEU A 201 -0.89 -9.29 -11.19
C LEU A 201 -0.07 -8.45 -10.22
N TRP A 202 -0.65 -8.00 -9.09
CA TRP A 202 0.13 -7.56 -7.94
C TRP A 202 0.86 -8.72 -7.29
N VAL A 203 0.14 -9.60 -6.58
CA VAL A 203 0.74 -10.52 -5.62
C VAL A 203 1.65 -11.57 -6.25
N GLU A 204 1.34 -12.01 -7.46
CA GLU A 204 2.05 -13.07 -8.21
C GLU A 204 2.77 -12.50 -9.45
N GLY A 205 2.97 -11.18 -9.47
CA GLY A 205 3.64 -10.49 -10.56
C GLY A 205 4.49 -9.35 -10.03
N VAL A 206 3.96 -8.14 -10.03
CA VAL A 206 4.77 -6.94 -9.75
C VAL A 206 5.27 -6.86 -8.30
N TRP A 207 4.60 -7.51 -7.34
CA TRP A 207 5.10 -7.62 -5.97
C TRP A 207 6.26 -8.61 -5.83
N GLU A 208 6.34 -9.64 -6.68
CA GLU A 208 7.49 -10.54 -6.70
C GLU A 208 8.77 -9.82 -7.12
N LEU A 209 8.67 -8.85 -8.03
CA LEU A 209 9.79 -7.99 -8.41
C LEU A 209 10.26 -7.14 -7.21
N ILE A 210 9.32 -6.58 -6.46
CA ILE A 210 9.61 -5.79 -5.25
C ILE A 210 10.30 -6.67 -4.20
N LEU A 211 9.72 -7.84 -3.90
CA LEU A 211 10.26 -8.82 -2.95
C LEU A 211 11.66 -9.28 -3.37
N GLY A 212 11.83 -9.69 -4.63
CA GLY A 212 13.09 -10.18 -5.17
C GLY A 212 14.20 -9.13 -5.09
N ALA A 213 13.89 -7.87 -5.43
CA ALA A 213 14.86 -6.78 -5.31
C ALA A 213 15.26 -6.50 -3.85
N MET A 214 14.30 -6.49 -2.93
CA MET A 214 14.60 -6.31 -1.49
C MET A 214 15.44 -7.46 -0.94
N LEU A 215 15.10 -8.71 -1.31
CA LEU A 215 15.86 -9.89 -0.89
C LEU A 215 17.29 -9.85 -1.44
N ALA A 216 17.45 -9.56 -2.73
CA ALA A 216 18.76 -9.44 -3.36
C ALA A 216 19.63 -8.38 -2.67
N PHE A 217 19.05 -7.21 -2.36
CA PHE A 217 19.75 -6.15 -1.62
C PHE A 217 20.24 -6.64 -0.25
N VAL A 218 19.36 -7.29 0.53
CA VAL A 218 19.72 -7.82 1.86
C VAL A 218 20.81 -8.87 1.77
N LEU A 219 20.70 -9.82 0.83
CA LEU A 219 21.69 -10.88 0.65
C LEU A 219 23.07 -10.30 0.33
N ILE A 220 23.17 -9.38 -0.63
CA ILE A 220 24.44 -8.72 -0.97
C ILE A 220 25.04 -8.01 0.25
N LYS A 221 24.21 -7.32 1.05
CA LYS A 221 24.69 -6.54 2.20
C LYS A 221 25.13 -7.39 3.38
N VAL A 222 24.47 -8.52 3.63
CA VAL A 222 24.74 -9.36 4.80
C VAL A 222 25.78 -10.45 4.50
N THR A 223 25.84 -10.94 3.27
CA THR A 223 26.74 -12.05 2.91
C THR A 223 28.08 -11.60 2.35
N GLY A 224 28.17 -10.39 1.77
CA GLY A 224 29.38 -9.94 1.06
C GLY A 224 29.66 -10.70 -0.24
N VAL A 225 28.71 -11.51 -0.73
CA VAL A 225 28.75 -12.11 -2.06
C VAL A 225 28.74 -10.99 -3.12
N ASP A 226 29.45 -11.23 -4.22
CA ASP A 226 29.67 -10.24 -5.27
C ASP A 226 28.37 -9.74 -5.93
N ARG A 227 28.43 -8.52 -6.46
CA ARG A 227 27.30 -7.77 -7.02
C ARG A 227 27.05 -8.02 -8.50
#